data_AF-A0A2P8K716-F1
#
_entry.id   AF-A0A2P8K716-F1
#
_cell.length_a   1.000
_cell.length_b   1.000
_cell.length_c   1.000
_cell.angle_alpha   90.00
_cell.angle_beta   90.00
_cell.angle_gamma   90.00
#
_symmetry.space_group_name_H-M   'P 1'
#
loop_
_entity.id
_entity.type
_entity.pdbx_description
1 polymer ?
#
loop_
_entity_poly.entity_id
_entity_poly.type
_entity_poly.pdbx_seq_one_letter_code
_entity_poly.pdbx_strand_id
1 'polypeptide(L)' 'MAKLLDQDVEIDFQRETTPNDVVTVIATQPLTANETWHKIMPGEWALFCLGERVV' A
#
# COMPACT_ATOMS: atom_id res chain seq x y z
N MET A 1 -4.33 -10.28 2.32
CA MET A 1 -3.04 -10.85 1.89
C MET A 1 -2.56 -10.04 0.71
N ALA A 2 -1.53 -9.24 0.88
CA ALA A 2 -0.89 -8.50 -0.21
C ALA A 2 0.18 -9.40 -0.82
N LYS A 3 0.19 -9.59 -2.15
CA LYS A 3 1.22 -10.38 -2.83
C LYS A 3 1.89 -9.54 -3.91
N LEU A 4 3.19 -9.28 -3.76
CA LEU A 4 3.98 -8.46 -4.67
C LEU A 4 4.14 -9.14 -6.04
N LEU A 5 4.11 -8.34 -7.12
CA LEU A 5 4.09 -8.83 -8.50
C LEU A 5 5.49 -9.09 -9.08
N ASP A 6 6.53 -8.41 -8.59
CA ASP A 6 7.77 -8.25 -9.39
C ASP A 6 8.97 -9.10 -8.96
N GLN A 7 9.01 -9.71 -7.77
CA GLN A 7 10.02 -10.72 -7.43
C GLN A 7 9.42 -11.70 -6.44
N ASP A 8 10.01 -12.89 -6.29
CA ASP A 8 9.62 -14.02 -5.43
C ASP A 8 9.57 -13.71 -3.91
N VAL A 9 9.10 -12.53 -3.53
CA VAL A 9 9.01 -11.98 -2.18
C VAL A 9 7.53 -11.81 -1.86
N GLU A 10 7.00 -12.75 -1.10
CA GLU A 10 5.68 -12.65 -0.49
C GLU A 10 5.83 -11.95 0.87
N ILE A 11 5.32 -10.73 0.99
CA ILE A 11 5.29 -10.00 2.27
C ILE A 11 3.89 -10.13 2.85
N ASP A 12 3.76 -10.96 3.88
CA ASP A 12 2.54 -11.02 4.67
C ASP A 12 2.55 -9.96 5.77
N PHE A 13 2.08 -8.76 5.44
CA PHE A 13 2.00 -7.65 6.40
C PHE A 13 1.17 -8.00 7.64
N GLN A 14 0.22 -8.96 7.55
CA GLN A 14 -0.58 -9.36 8.70
C GLN A 14 0.26 -9.97 9.83
N ARG A 15 1.44 -10.53 9.51
CA ARG A 15 2.35 -11.10 10.52
C ARG A 15 3.14 -10.03 11.28
N GLU A 16 3.25 -8.84 10.68
CA GLU A 16 4.04 -7.73 11.20
C GLU A 16 3.16 -6.63 11.81
N THR A 17 1.83 -6.81 11.78
CA THR A 17 0.83 -5.84 12.27
C THR A 17 -0.14 -6.48 13.25
N THR A 18 -0.71 -5.67 14.13
CA THR A 18 -1.89 -6.00 14.91
C THR A 18 -3.17 -5.66 14.14
N PRO A 19 -4.34 -6.18 14.55
CA PRO A 19 -5.62 -5.83 13.93
C PRO A 19 -5.98 -4.33 13.97
N ASN A 20 -5.28 -3.53 14.77
CA ASN A 20 -5.52 -2.09 14.93
C ASN A 20 -4.55 -1.23 14.10
N ASP A 21 -3.55 -1.81 13.46
CA ASP A 21 -2.57 -1.04 12.71
C ASP A 21 -3.11 -0.70 11.31
N VAL A 22 -2.86 0.54 10.88
CA VAL A 22 -3.16 1.01 9.53
C VAL A 22 -1.87 1.09 8.73
N VAL A 23 -1.79 0.29 7.66
CA VAL A 23 -0.63 0.26 6.75
C VAL A 23 -1.05 0.79 5.39
N THR A 24 -0.40 1.86 4.95
CA THR A 24 -0.50 2.37 3.57
C THR A 24 0.77 2.04 2.80
N VAL A 25 0.61 1.49 1.59
CA VAL A 25 1.71 1.17 0.67
C VAL A 25 1.73 2.19 -0.46
N ILE A 26 2.89 2.81 -0.71
CA ILE A 26 3.11 3.74 -1.81
C ILE A 26 4.18 3.14 -2.74
N ALA A 27 3.86 3.03 -4.02
CA ALA A 27 4.75 2.44 -5.03
C ALA A 27 4.60 3.17 -6.38
N THR A 28 5.62 3.06 -7.24
CA THR A 28 5.60 3.63 -8.59
C THR A 28 4.72 2.83 -9.56
N GLN A 29 4.40 1.57 -9.21
CA GLN A 29 3.51 0.67 -9.95
C GLN A 29 2.74 -0.22 -8.95
N PRO A 30 1.53 -0.70 -9.29
CA PRO A 30 0.79 -1.65 -8.46
C PRO A 30 1.61 -2.90 -8.17
N LEU A 31 1.83 -3.18 -6.89
CA LEU A 31 2.57 -4.37 -6.49
C LEU A 31 1.65 -5.56 -6.26
N THR A 32 0.38 -5.35 -5.94
CA THR A 32 -0.58 -6.43 -5.69
C THR A 32 -1.70 -6.41 -6.73
N ALA A 33 -2.16 -7.58 -7.16
CA ALA A 33 -3.26 -7.70 -8.13
C ALA A 33 -4.65 -7.81 -7.46
N ASN A 34 -4.68 -8.04 -6.15
CA ASN A 34 -5.90 -8.35 -5.39
C ASN A 34 -6.39 -7.18 -4.53
N GLU A 35 -5.86 -5.98 -4.74
CA GLU A 35 -6.23 -4.76 -4.02
C GLU A 35 -6.40 -3.60 -5.01
N THR A 36 -7.20 -2.60 -4.62
CA THR A 36 -7.39 -1.40 -5.45
C THR A 36 -6.24 -0.43 -5.21
N TRP A 37 -5.46 -0.15 -6.26
CA TRP A 37 -4.41 0.86 -6.23
C TRP A 37 -4.94 2.21 -6.70
N HIS A 38 -4.68 3.26 -5.91
CA HIS A 38 -5.08 4.63 -6.24
C HIS A 38 -3.89 5.39 -6.82
N LYS A 39 -3.95 5.71 -8.12
CA LYS A 39 -2.88 6.45 -8.80
C LYS A 39 -2.90 7.92 -8.41
N ILE A 40 -1.74 8.46 -8.00
CA ILE A 40 -1.50 9.90 -7.83
C ILE A 40 -0.99 10.43 -9.18
N MET A 41 -1.70 11.39 -9.77
CA MET A 41 -1.38 11.92 -11.10
C MET A 41 -0.23 12.93 -11.04
N PRO A 42 0.49 13.15 -12.17
CA PRO A 42 1.49 14.22 -12.23
C PRO A 42 0.90 15.58 -11.82
N GLY A 43 1.55 16.27 -10.88
CA GLY A 43 1.08 17.55 -10.33
C GLY A 43 0.15 17.42 -9.12
N GLU A 44 -0.27 16.21 -8.77
CA GLU A 44 -0.99 15.94 -7.52
C GLU A 44 -0.03 15.60 -6.38
N TRP A 45 -0.56 15.70 -5.16
CA TRP A 45 0.07 15.24 -3.94
C TRP A 45 -0.99 14.54 -3.09
N ALA A 46 -0.54 13.69 -2.17
CA ALA A 46 -1.39 13.08 -1.16
C ALA A 46 -0.75 13.28 0.22
N LEU A 47 -1.58 13.56 1.22
CA LEU A 47 -1.14 13.65 2.61
C LEU A 47 -1.59 12.41 3.35
N PHE A 48 -0.66 11.83 4.12
CA PHE A 48 -0.95 10.71 4.99
C PHE A 48 -0.67 11.08 6.44
N CYS A 49 -1.58 10.70 7.33
CA CYS A 49 -1.43 10.87 8.76
C CYS A 49 -1.84 9.58 9.44
N LEU A 50 -0.98 9.04 10.33
CA LEU A 50 -1.23 7.79 11.05
C LEU A 50 -1.61 6.60 10.15
N GLY A 51 -1.04 6.55 8.94
CA GLY A 51 -1.32 5.48 7.98
C GLY A 51 -2.57 5.71 7.11
N GLU A 52 -3.38 6.74 7.36
CA GLU A 52 -4.57 7.07 6.57
C GLU A 52 -4.32 8.20 5.58
N ARG A 53 -4.97 8.15 4.41
CA ARG A 53 -4.96 9.24 3.42
C ARG A 53 -5.92 10.34 3.83
N VAL A 54 -5.41 11.55 3.99
CA VAL A 54 -6.17 12.75 4.38
C VAL A 54 -6.59 13.58 3.17
N VAL A 55 -5.75 13.62 2.12
CA VAL A 55 -5.95 14.34 0.84
C VAL A 55 -5.44 13.48 -0.30
#